data_AF-A0A7C3CT91-F1
#
_entry.id   AF-A0A7C3CT91-F1
#
_cell.length_a   1.000
_cell.length_b   1.000
_cell.length_c   1.000
_cell.angle_alpha   90.00
_cell.angle_beta   90.00
_cell.angle_gamma   90.00
#
_symmetry.space_group_name_H-M   'P 1'
#
loop_
_entity.id
_entity.type
_entity.pdbx_description
1 polymer ?
#
loop_
_entity_poly.entity_id
_entity_poly.type
_entity_poly.pdbx_seq_one_letter_code
_entity_poly.pdbx_strand_id
1 'polypeptide(L)'
;MMFFEEIEAVKNNPIDTEFPVEFVNQLAEKESYNKHLYRPNTYLHKWWARRCGTTFRQILKQLVTKPNQQNYYVPGGLEGKIILDPMMGGGTTLHEAIRLGANVIGADIDPIPVVQARA
;
A
#
# COMPACT_ATOMS: atom_id res chain seq x y z
N MET A 1 42.48 7.80 13.64
CA MET A 1 42.06 8.21 12.29
C MET A 1 41.31 7.02 11.71
N MET A 2 39.98 6.99 11.86
CA MET A 2 39.14 5.93 11.28
C MET A 2 38.88 6.31 9.83
N PHE A 3 39.30 5.45 8.91
CA PHE A 3 38.93 5.54 7.50
C PHE A 3 37.47 5.13 7.39
N PHE A 4 36.62 6.06 6.96
CA PHE A 4 35.30 5.71 6.42
C PHE A 4 35.54 5.15 5.02
N GLU A 5 35.16 3.90 4.79
CA GLU A 5 35.01 3.38 3.44
C GLU A 5 33.84 4.12 2.78
N GLU A 6 34.12 4.76 1.64
CA GLU A 6 33.08 5.31 0.77
C GLU A 6 32.21 4.15 0.27
N ILE A 7 30.95 4.12 0.71
CA ILE A 7 29.95 3.21 0.18
C ILE A 7 29.69 3.65 -1.26
N GLU A 8 30.18 2.88 -2.24
CA GLU A 8 29.83 3.08 -3.64
C GLU A 8 28.30 3.09 -3.78
N ALA A 9 27.74 4.23 -4.16
CA ALA A 9 26.33 4.36 -4.44
C ALA A 9 25.98 3.43 -5.60
N VAL A 10 25.17 2.41 -5.32
CA VAL A 10 24.68 1.45 -6.31
C VAL A 10 24.10 2.22 -7.50
N LYS A 11 24.74 2.09 -8.67
CA LYS A 11 24.35 2.66 -9.98
C LYS A 11 23.08 2.02 -10.57
N ASN A 12 22.16 1.52 -9.73
CA ASN A 12 20.88 1.00 -10.18
C ASN A 12 19.86 2.14 -10.09
N ASN A 13 19.13 2.37 -11.18
CA ASN A 13 17.99 3.25 -11.16
C ASN A 13 17.01 2.76 -10.07
N PRO A 14 16.72 3.52 -9.00
CA PRO A 14 15.82 3.09 -7.93
C PRO A 14 14.35 3.07 -8.35
N ILE A 15 14.05 3.48 -9.59
CA ILE A 15 12.72 3.43 -10.17
C ILE A 15 12.37 1.96 -10.48
N ASP A 16 11.24 1.52 -9.95
CA ASP A 16 10.63 0.22 -10.26
C ASP A 16 10.25 0.16 -11.76
N THR A 17 10.83 -0.80 -12.48
CA THR A 17 10.56 -1.05 -13.90
C THR A 17 9.71 -2.30 -14.15
N GLU A 18 9.38 -3.06 -13.10
CA GLU A 18 8.69 -4.35 -13.18
C GLU A 18 7.21 -4.25 -12.77
N PHE A 19 6.79 -3.09 -12.25
CA PHE A 19 5.41 -2.83 -11.89
C PHE A 19 4.45 -3.05 -13.09
N PRO A 20 3.42 -3.91 -12.97
CA PRO A 20 2.53 -4.23 -14.08
C PRO A 20 1.45 -3.15 -14.28
N VAL A 21 1.85 -2.02 -14.87
CA VAL A 21 1.04 -0.79 -15.00
C VAL A 21 -0.28 -1.04 -15.72
N GLU A 22 -0.27 -1.72 -16.87
CA GLU A 22 -1.47 -1.94 -17.69
C GLU A 22 -2.53 -2.75 -16.95
N PHE A 23 -2.11 -3.84 -16.29
CA PHE A 23 -2.99 -4.69 -15.50
C PHE A 23 -3.62 -3.92 -14.34
N VAL A 24 -2.82 -3.15 -13.60
CA VAL A 24 -3.29 -2.36 -12.46
C VAL A 24 -4.26 -1.27 -12.93
N ASN A 25 -3.96 -0.59 -14.03
CA ASN A 25 -4.81 0.46 -14.57
C ASN A 25 -6.21 -0.08 -14.94
N GLN A 26 -6.28 -1.23 -15.61
CA GLN A 26 -7.57 -1.85 -15.97
C GLN A 26 -8.42 -2.20 -14.75
N LEU A 27 -7.80 -2.68 -13.67
CA LEU A 27 -8.51 -2.99 -12.43
C LEU A 27 -8.89 -1.72 -11.66
N ALA A 28 -7.97 -0.74 -11.59
CA ALA A 28 -8.17 0.52 -10.88
C ALA A 28 -9.28 1.36 -11.52
N GLU A 29 -9.43 1.29 -12.85
CA GLU A 29 -10.53 1.91 -13.58
C GLU A 29 -11.89 1.34 -13.11
N LYS A 30 -12.01 0.00 -13.07
CA LYS A 30 -13.23 -0.69 -12.60
C LYS A 30 -13.57 -0.36 -11.15
N GLU A 31 -12.57 -0.34 -10.27
CA GLU A 31 -12.76 0.08 -8.86
C GLU A 31 -13.17 1.55 -8.79
N SER A 32 -12.59 2.41 -9.63
CA SER A 32 -12.77 3.85 -9.54
C SER A 32 -14.19 4.32 -9.87
N TYR A 33 -14.88 3.63 -10.76
CA TYR A 33 -16.29 3.91 -11.08
C TYR A 33 -17.26 3.39 -10.01
N ASN A 34 -16.85 2.40 -9.20
CA ASN A 34 -17.71 1.67 -8.25
C ASN A 34 -17.27 1.83 -6.79
N LYS A 35 -16.56 2.93 -6.54
CA LYS A 35 -15.93 3.33 -5.28
C LYS A 35 -16.81 3.18 -4.03
N HIS A 36 -18.12 3.42 -4.15
CA HIS A 36 -19.09 3.34 -3.05
C HIS A 36 -19.42 1.91 -2.60
N LEU A 37 -19.17 0.89 -3.43
CA LEU A 37 -19.50 -0.50 -3.13
C LEU A 37 -18.41 -1.20 -2.31
N TYR A 38 -17.14 -0.79 -2.46
CA TYR A 38 -16.01 -1.61 -2.01
C TYR A 38 -15.38 -1.21 -0.68
N ARG A 39 -15.61 0.01 -0.19
CA ARG A 39 -15.02 0.47 1.08
C ARG A 39 -15.94 1.40 1.89
N PRO A 40 -17.01 0.87 2.51
CA PRO A 40 -17.97 1.68 3.25
C PRO A 40 -17.33 2.53 4.36
N ASN A 41 -16.42 1.99 5.17
CA ASN A 41 -15.77 2.76 6.25
C ASN A 41 -14.90 3.89 5.70
N THR A 42 -14.05 3.64 4.69
CA THR A 42 -13.20 4.70 4.10
C THR A 42 -13.99 5.74 3.28
N TYR A 43 -15.30 5.59 3.17
CA TYR A 43 -16.21 6.48 2.43
C TYR A 43 -17.16 7.28 3.31
N LEU A 44 -17.09 7.10 4.64
CA LEU A 44 -17.92 7.85 5.60
C LEU A 44 -17.69 9.37 5.55
N HIS A 45 -16.53 9.83 5.07
CA HIS A 45 -16.22 11.24 4.86
C HIS A 45 -15.67 11.48 3.44
N LYS A 46 -15.87 12.70 2.94
CA LYS A 46 -15.64 13.05 1.52
C LYS A 46 -14.21 13.50 1.19
N TRP A 47 -13.46 14.03 2.16
CA TRP A 47 -12.35 14.96 1.90
C TRP A 47 -10.93 14.40 1.99
N TRP A 48 -10.67 13.26 2.64
CA TRP A 48 -9.29 12.77 2.78
C TRP A 48 -8.89 11.81 1.66
N ALA A 49 -7.58 11.71 1.43
CA ALA A 49 -6.95 11.10 0.26
C ALA A 49 -7.38 9.64 0.01
N ARG A 50 -8.49 9.46 -0.72
CA ARG A 50 -9.01 8.14 -1.14
C ARG A 50 -8.16 7.61 -2.29
N ARG A 51 -7.26 6.69 -1.97
CA ARG A 51 -6.41 6.00 -2.93
C ARG A 51 -7.11 4.75 -3.46
N CYS A 52 -6.90 4.40 -4.72
CA CYS A 52 -7.38 3.16 -5.30
C CYS A 52 -6.65 2.00 -4.63
N GLY A 53 -7.37 1.10 -3.97
CA GLY A 53 -6.70 0.03 -3.22
C GLY A 53 -6.30 -1.14 -4.10
N THR A 54 -6.82 -1.27 -5.32
CA THR A 54 -6.18 -2.11 -6.35
C THR A 54 -4.72 -1.69 -6.55
N THR A 55 -4.47 -0.40 -6.76
CA THR A 55 -3.12 0.13 -6.94
C THR A 55 -2.26 -0.14 -5.71
N PHE A 56 -2.77 0.17 -4.52
CA PHE A 56 -2.03 -0.04 -3.27
C PHE A 56 -1.78 -1.51 -2.97
N ARG A 57 -2.75 -2.40 -3.23
CA ARG A 57 -2.56 -3.83 -3.10
C ARG A 57 -1.46 -4.31 -4.04
N GLN A 58 -1.42 -3.86 -5.28
CA GLN A 58 -0.35 -4.27 -6.20
C GLN A 58 1.02 -3.77 -5.72
N ILE A 59 1.12 -2.53 -5.23
CA ILE A 59 2.36 -2.00 -4.64
C ILE A 59 2.80 -2.91 -3.48
N LEU A 60 1.89 -3.25 -2.57
CA LEU A 60 2.19 -4.13 -1.43
C LEU A 60 2.57 -5.55 -1.88
N LYS A 61 1.98 -6.05 -2.99
CA LYS A 61 2.36 -7.34 -3.57
C LYS A 61 3.79 -7.36 -4.11
N GLN A 62 4.32 -6.24 -4.58
CA GLN A 62 5.75 -6.14 -4.95
C GLN A 62 6.68 -6.30 -3.74
N LEU A 63 6.19 -6.09 -2.51
CA LEU A 63 6.96 -6.30 -1.28
C LEU A 63 6.97 -7.77 -0.80
N VAL A 64 6.16 -8.64 -1.41
CA VAL A 64 6.10 -10.06 -1.05
C VAL A 64 7.35 -10.77 -1.57
N THR A 65 8.10 -11.42 -0.67
CA THR A 65 9.39 -12.03 -1.05
C THR A 65 9.27 -13.36 -1.76
N LYS A 66 8.14 -14.07 -1.60
CA LYS A 66 7.91 -15.37 -2.24
C LYS A 66 7.16 -15.18 -3.57
N PRO A 67 7.77 -15.52 -4.73
CA PRO A 67 7.17 -15.25 -6.04
C PRO A 67 5.78 -15.87 -6.24
N ASN A 68 5.54 -17.06 -5.68
CA ASN A 68 4.24 -17.73 -5.75
C ASN A 68 3.11 -17.00 -5.01
N GLN A 69 3.43 -16.07 -4.11
CA GLN A 69 2.47 -15.26 -3.36
C GLN A 69 2.36 -13.81 -3.88
N GLN A 70 3.17 -13.41 -4.87
CA GLN A 70 3.16 -12.05 -5.45
C GLN A 70 1.95 -11.81 -6.38
N ASN A 71 1.29 -12.87 -6.87
CA ASN A 71 0.10 -12.72 -7.70
C ASN A 71 -0.99 -11.93 -6.96
N TYR A 72 -1.57 -10.92 -7.63
CA TYR A 72 -2.59 -10.02 -7.09
C TYR A 72 -3.77 -10.72 -6.41
N TYR A 73 -4.20 -11.87 -6.95
CA TYR A 73 -5.37 -12.61 -6.47
C TYR A 73 -5.06 -13.61 -5.35
N VAL A 74 -3.78 -13.88 -5.07
CA VAL A 74 -3.38 -14.77 -3.97
C VAL A 74 -3.51 -14.01 -2.65
N PRO A 75 -4.18 -14.53 -1.61
CA PRO A 75 -4.24 -13.88 -0.31
C PRO A 75 -2.89 -13.92 0.42
N GLY A 76 -2.69 -13.00 1.36
CA GLY A 76 -1.51 -13.02 2.24
C GLY A 76 -0.19 -12.62 1.56
N GLY A 77 0.92 -13.07 2.15
CA GLY A 77 2.28 -12.89 1.65
C GLY A 77 3.11 -11.85 2.42
N LEU A 78 2.49 -11.09 3.33
CA LEU A 78 3.17 -10.12 4.20
C LEU A 78 3.10 -10.50 5.68
N GLU A 79 2.87 -11.78 5.99
CA GLU A 79 2.84 -12.27 7.37
C GLU A 79 4.16 -11.97 8.10
N GLY A 80 4.06 -11.46 9.31
CA GLY A 80 5.23 -11.07 10.12
C GLY A 80 5.94 -9.79 9.66
N LYS A 81 5.43 -9.09 8.63
CA LYS A 81 5.92 -7.77 8.23
C LYS A 81 5.15 -6.65 8.94
N ILE A 82 5.78 -5.49 9.02
CA ILE A 82 5.17 -4.25 9.52
C ILE A 82 5.16 -3.24 8.36
N ILE A 83 3.98 -2.72 8.02
CA ILE A 83 3.82 -1.64 7.05
C ILE A 83 3.52 -0.34 7.82
N LEU A 84 4.38 0.66 7.63
CA LEU A 84 4.22 2.01 8.17
C LEU A 84 3.71 2.95 7.08
N ASP A 85 2.59 3.63 7.33
CA ASP A 85 2.14 4.77 6.52
C ASP A 85 2.04 6.01 7.43
N PRO A 86 3.01 6.95 7.39
CA PRO A 86 3.03 8.12 8.26
C PRO A 86 2.08 9.23 7.80
N MET A 87 1.42 9.07 6.65
CA MET A 87 0.47 10.01 6.04
C MET A 87 -0.68 9.20 5.42
N MET A 88 -1.34 8.41 6.28
CA MET A 88 -2.23 7.33 5.85
C MET A 88 -3.51 7.81 5.19
N GLY A 89 -3.92 9.06 5.40
CA GLY A 89 -5.15 9.64 4.88
C GLY A 89 -6.34 8.72 5.17
N GLY A 90 -7.11 8.36 4.14
CA GLY A 90 -8.24 7.44 4.28
C GLY A 90 -7.90 6.00 4.70
N GLY A 91 -6.62 5.68 4.93
CA GLY A 91 -6.16 4.40 5.47
C GLY A 91 -6.09 3.26 4.45
N THR A 92 -6.20 3.52 3.14
CA THR A 92 -6.20 2.47 2.11
C THR A 92 -4.99 1.54 2.23
N THR A 93 -3.80 2.10 2.45
CA THR A 93 -2.55 1.35 2.63
C THR A 93 -2.67 0.33 3.76
N LEU A 94 -3.21 0.76 4.90
CA LEU A 94 -3.32 -0.08 6.09
C LEU A 94 -4.30 -1.22 5.88
N HIS A 95 -5.48 -0.93 5.34
CA HIS A 95 -6.51 -1.95 5.10
C HIS A 95 -6.04 -3.00 4.09
N GLU A 96 -5.38 -2.59 3.00
CA GLU A 96 -4.83 -3.54 2.03
C GLU A 96 -3.66 -4.33 2.61
N ALA A 97 -2.82 -3.72 3.46
CA ALA A 97 -1.72 -4.43 4.14
C ALA A 97 -2.25 -5.47 5.14
N ILE A 98 -3.29 -5.16 5.92
CA ILE A 98 -3.96 -6.11 6.82
C ILE A 98 -4.54 -7.28 6.02
N ARG A 99 -5.16 -7.03 4.86
CA ARG A 99 -5.68 -8.09 3.96
C ARG A 99 -4.58 -9.04 3.45
N LEU A 100 -3.32 -8.58 3.42
CA LEU A 100 -2.14 -9.37 3.05
C LEU A 100 -1.41 -9.97 4.26
N GLY A 101 -1.98 -9.87 5.47
CA GLY A 101 -1.44 -10.48 6.69
C GLY A 101 -0.37 -9.66 7.41
N ALA A 102 -0.14 -8.42 6.99
CA ALA A 102 0.84 -7.55 7.64
C ALA A 102 0.30 -6.94 8.95
N ASN A 103 1.20 -6.68 9.89
CA ASN A 103 0.96 -5.71 10.94
C ASN A 103 1.08 -4.29 10.35
N VAL A 104 0.35 -3.33 10.91
CA VAL A 104 0.32 -1.97 10.36
C VAL A 104 0.52 -0.92 11.44
N ILE A 105 1.21 0.16 11.07
CA ILE A 105 1.34 1.39 11.86
C ILE A 105 0.90 2.53 10.96
N GLY A 106 -0.07 3.33 11.43
CA GLY A 106 -0.63 4.43 10.67
C GLY A 106 -0.60 5.71 11.48
N ALA A 107 -0.21 6.80 10.84
CA ALA A 107 -0.34 8.15 11.38
C ALA A 107 -0.91 9.09 10.33
N ASP A 108 -1.60 10.12 10.79
CA ASP A 108 -1.99 11.27 9.99
C ASP A 108 -2.02 12.51 10.89
N ILE A 109 -1.86 13.69 10.29
CA ILE A 109 -1.99 14.96 11.00
C ILE A 109 -3.45 15.25 11.34
N ASP A 110 -4.39 14.79 10.50
CA ASP A 110 -5.81 14.93 10.77
C ASP A 110 -6.27 13.81 11.72
N PRO A 111 -6.90 14.15 12.86
CA PRO A 111 -7.36 13.14 13.81
C PRO A 111 -8.54 12.30 13.29
N ILE A 112 -9.35 12.82 12.36
CA ILE A 112 -10.55 12.11 11.89
C ILE A 112 -10.23 10.83 11.11
N PRO A 113 -9.33 10.83 10.09
CA PRO A 113 -8.94 9.58 9.44
C PRO A 113 -8.30 8.59 10.42
N VAL A 114 -7.59 9.08 11.45
CA VAL A 114 -7.00 8.23 12.50
C VAL A 114 -8.08 7.49 13.29
N VAL A 115 -9.14 8.17 13.69
CA VAL A 115 -10.26 7.53 14.39
C VAL A 115 -11.00 6.58 13.46
N GLN A 116 -11.21 6.95 12.20
CA GLN A 116 -11.94 6.12 11.25
C GLN A 116 -11.21 4.83 10.87
N ALA A 117 -9.88 4.88 10.69
CA ALA A 117 -9.09 3.71 10.33
C ALA A 117 -9.03 2.67 11.48
N ARG A 118 -9.44 3.04 12.69
CA ARG A 118 -9.53 2.15 13.86
C ARG A 118 -10.89 1.45 14.00
N ALA A 119 -11.91 1.90 13.26
CA ALA A 119 -13.28 1.41 13.34
C ALA A 119 -13.57 0.31 12.30
#